data_AF-A0A0B5B0N9-F1
#
_entry.id   AF-A0A0B5B0N9-F1
#
_cell.length_a   1.000
_cell.length_b   1.000
_cell.length_c   1.000
_cell.angle_alpha   90.00
_cell.angle_beta   90.00
_cell.angle_gamma   90.00
#
_symmetry.space_group_name_H-M   'P 1'
#
loop_
_entity.id
_entity.type
_entity.pdbx_description
1 polymer ?
#
loop_
_entity_poly.entity_id
_entity_poly.type
_entity_poly.pdbx_seq_one_letter_code
_entity_poly.pdbx_strand_id
1 'polypeptide(L)'
;MKAKDILTFSTYRGNTTVSNCIFLVQAGTTSQEAENKLRKAVLEFLSTDKGTEEVRQTCQDFNWGDALNTVPDEFYRKQGVDVLDGTPALITGNETNVDVNHDEVLLHPGYPTIVKELDTLNIVKLYASHEDGTYGDIYSQKWDYLENYDEDELMVGYGVSDPLTGFLVDESADFYETLEEAEAFALSMGAKPVINVFEGEGIESTFSHQGNDTNGKMLKFEREIESEVEIVKDNPFPSW
;
A
#
# COMPACT_ATOMS: atom_id res chain seq x y z
N MET A 1 -37.85 19.24 2.87
CA MET A 1 -36.69 18.53 3.47
C MET A 1 -36.99 17.04 3.36
N LYS A 2 -36.08 16.22 2.83
CA LYS A 2 -36.28 14.76 2.79
C LYS A 2 -36.00 14.19 4.19
N ALA A 3 -36.80 13.23 4.63
CA ALA A 3 -36.58 12.54 5.89
C ALA A 3 -35.35 11.63 5.78
N LYS A 4 -34.56 11.57 6.86
CA LYS A 4 -33.31 10.81 6.95
C LYS A 4 -33.34 9.87 8.16
N ASP A 5 -32.75 8.70 7.99
CA ASP A 5 -32.48 7.75 9.08
C ASP A 5 -31.01 7.91 9.51
N ILE A 6 -30.73 7.52 10.76
CA ILE A 6 -29.37 7.46 11.30
C ILE A 6 -28.73 6.16 10.82
N LEU A 7 -27.54 6.24 10.23
CA LEU A 7 -26.71 5.08 9.92
C LEU A 7 -25.52 5.06 10.87
N THR A 8 -25.45 4.01 11.70
CA THR A 8 -24.27 3.70 12.51
C THR A 8 -23.43 2.69 11.73
N PHE A 9 -22.22 3.07 11.37
CA PHE A 9 -21.27 2.23 10.66
C PHE A 9 -20.11 1.87 11.59
N SER A 10 -19.99 0.59 11.92
CA SER A 10 -18.96 0.09 12.83
C SER A 10 -18.01 -0.86 12.10
N THR A 11 -16.72 -0.70 12.35
CA THR A 11 -15.69 -1.62 11.84
C THR A 11 -15.10 -2.43 12.99
N TYR A 12 -14.82 -3.72 12.79
CA TYR A 12 -14.35 -4.61 13.85
C TYR A 12 -13.07 -5.34 13.47
N ARG A 13 -12.17 -5.53 14.44
CA ARG A 13 -11.05 -6.47 14.35
C ARG A 13 -11.31 -7.59 15.35
N GLY A 14 -11.70 -8.76 14.85
CA GLY A 14 -12.23 -9.84 15.69
C GLY A 14 -13.50 -9.41 16.43
N ASN A 15 -13.48 -9.43 17.77
CA ASN A 15 -14.62 -9.06 18.62
C ASN A 15 -14.56 -7.60 19.12
N THR A 16 -13.61 -6.80 18.64
CA THR A 16 -13.39 -5.43 19.12
C THR A 16 -13.80 -4.43 18.05
N THR A 17 -14.68 -3.50 18.41
CA THR A 17 -14.98 -2.33 17.57
C THR A 17 -13.76 -1.42 17.50
N VAL A 18 -13.28 -1.16 16.30
CA VAL A 18 -12.12 -0.29 16.04
C VAL A 18 -12.57 1.15 15.78
N SER A 19 -13.61 1.32 14.97
CA SER A 19 -14.14 2.62 14.56
C SER A 19 -15.66 2.58 14.55
N ASN A 20 -16.27 3.73 14.83
CA ASN A 20 -17.70 3.94 14.74
C ASN A 20 -17.98 5.32 14.14
N CYS A 21 -18.68 5.33 13.01
CA CYS A 21 -19.00 6.52 12.25
C CYS A 21 -20.52 6.67 12.12
N ILE A 22 -21.02 7.89 12.26
CA ILE A 22 -22.44 8.19 12.10
C ILE A 22 -22.65 8.94 10.79
N PHE A 23 -23.49 8.37 9.95
CA PHE A 23 -23.95 8.96 8.70
C PHE A 23 -25.47 9.17 8.73
N LEU A 24 -25.97 9.89 7.74
CA LEU A 24 -27.40 10.02 7.47
C LEU A 24 -27.74 9.42 6.11
N VAL A 25 -28.74 8.55 6.08
CA VAL A 25 -29.22 7.91 4.85
C VAL A 25 -30.68 8.26 4.59
N GLN A 26 -31.15 8.04 3.37
CA GLN A 26 -32.57 8.23 3.06
C GLN A 26 -33.45 7.33 3.95
N ALA A 27 -34.56 7.87 4.45
CA ALA A 27 -35.49 7.09 5.25
C ALA A 27 -35.93 5.79 4.55
N GLY A 28 -35.89 4.68 5.28
CA GLY A 28 -36.19 3.33 4.78
C GLY A 28 -35.03 2.63 4.06
N THR A 29 -33.82 3.20 4.08
CA THR A 29 -32.61 2.51 3.57
C THR A 29 -32.30 1.34 4.50
N THR A 30 -32.20 0.13 3.95
CA THR A 30 -31.79 -1.06 4.70
C THR A 30 -30.28 -1.07 4.99
N SER A 31 -29.83 -1.91 5.93
CA SER A 31 -28.39 -2.07 6.23
C SER A 31 -27.59 -2.49 4.99
N GLN A 32 -28.09 -3.46 4.22
CA GLN A 32 -27.42 -3.90 3.00
C GLN A 32 -27.32 -2.79 1.94
N GLU A 33 -28.38 -1.99 1.77
CA GLU A 33 -28.35 -0.86 0.84
C GLU A 33 -27.40 0.24 1.31
N ALA A 34 -27.33 0.49 2.61
CA ALA A 34 -26.40 1.44 3.21
C ALA A 34 -24.94 0.99 2.99
N GLU A 35 -24.63 -0.27 3.30
CA GLU A 35 -23.30 -0.84 3.05
C GLU A 35 -22.91 -0.77 1.57
N ASN A 36 -23.82 -1.14 0.66
CA ASN A 36 -23.58 -1.06 -0.78
C ASN A 36 -23.28 0.38 -1.25
N LYS A 37 -23.97 1.38 -0.68
CA LYS A 37 -23.70 2.80 -0.97
C LYS A 37 -22.32 3.23 -0.46
N LEU A 38 -21.95 2.82 0.75
CA LEU A 38 -20.63 3.10 1.32
C LEU A 38 -19.52 2.47 0.46
N ARG A 39 -19.62 1.19 0.14
CA ARG A 39 -18.68 0.49 -0.74
C ARG A 39 -18.56 1.17 -2.09
N LYS A 40 -19.69 1.53 -2.70
CA LYS A 40 -19.69 2.22 -3.99
C LYS A 40 -19.00 3.59 -3.93
N ALA A 41 -19.14 4.34 -2.83
CA ALA A 41 -18.42 5.59 -2.62
C ALA A 41 -16.90 5.36 -2.56
N VAL A 42 -16.46 4.37 -1.78
CA VAL A 42 -15.04 3.98 -1.68
C VAL A 42 -14.51 3.58 -3.07
N LEU A 43 -15.19 2.66 -3.75
CA LEU A 43 -14.79 2.18 -5.08
C LEU A 43 -14.70 3.31 -6.12
N GLU A 44 -15.62 4.27 -6.06
CA GLU A 44 -15.59 5.43 -6.94
C GLU A 44 -14.40 6.35 -6.63
N PHE A 45 -14.06 6.55 -5.35
CA PHE A 45 -12.85 7.27 -4.95
C PHE A 45 -11.59 6.55 -5.42
N LEU A 46 -11.50 5.24 -5.18
CA LEU A 46 -10.36 4.44 -5.60
C LEU A 46 -10.15 4.60 -7.11
N SER A 47 -11.21 4.58 -7.92
CA SER A 47 -11.13 4.76 -9.38
C SER A 47 -10.56 6.12 -9.87
N THR A 48 -10.18 7.04 -8.97
CA THR A 48 -9.48 8.29 -9.30
C THR A 48 -7.95 8.15 -9.21
N ASP A 49 -7.21 9.09 -9.78
CA ASP A 49 -5.74 9.13 -9.65
C ASP A 49 -5.30 9.22 -8.18
N LYS A 50 -6.01 10.01 -7.37
CA LYS A 50 -5.73 10.14 -5.93
C LYS A 50 -6.01 8.82 -5.21
N GLY A 51 -7.17 8.21 -5.42
CA GLY A 51 -7.49 6.94 -4.77
C GLY A 51 -6.54 5.81 -5.17
N THR A 52 -6.07 5.81 -6.42
CA THR A 52 -5.02 4.89 -6.87
C THR A 52 -3.69 5.10 -6.14
N GLU A 53 -3.34 6.36 -5.85
CA GLU A 53 -2.13 6.67 -5.09
C GLU A 53 -2.25 6.23 -3.62
N GLU A 54 -3.40 6.43 -2.98
CA GLU A 54 -3.64 5.94 -1.62
C GLU A 54 -3.51 4.40 -1.53
N VAL A 55 -4.04 3.67 -2.52
CA VAL A 55 -3.88 2.20 -2.60
C VAL A 55 -2.42 1.81 -2.70
N ARG A 56 -1.58 2.55 -3.41
CA ARG A 56 -0.14 2.27 -3.46
C ARG A 56 0.53 2.52 -2.11
N GLN A 57 0.11 3.57 -1.42
CA GLN A 57 0.66 3.94 -0.10
C GLN A 57 0.29 2.93 0.98
N THR A 58 -0.83 2.21 0.84
CA THR A 58 -1.24 1.12 1.74
C THR A 58 -0.74 -0.25 1.29
N CYS A 59 0.27 -0.34 0.41
CA CYS A 59 0.76 -1.61 -0.13
C CYS A 59 -0.35 -2.48 -0.76
N GLN A 60 -1.34 -1.84 -1.39
CA GLN A 60 -2.54 -2.46 -1.94
C GLN A 60 -3.50 -3.08 -0.90
N ASP A 61 -3.26 -2.86 0.39
CA ASP A 61 -4.10 -3.35 1.49
C ASP A 61 -5.11 -2.29 1.95
N PHE A 62 -5.63 -1.48 1.00
CA PHE A 62 -6.57 -0.40 1.33
C PHE A 62 -7.85 -0.98 1.94
N ASN A 63 -8.06 -0.74 3.24
CA ASN A 63 -9.13 -1.34 4.04
C ASN A 63 -10.14 -0.29 4.55
N TRP A 64 -11.07 -0.69 5.42
CA TRP A 64 -12.07 0.24 5.96
C TRP A 64 -11.47 1.30 6.91
N GLY A 65 -10.37 1.00 7.58
CA GLY A 65 -9.62 1.97 8.37
C GLY A 65 -9.09 3.11 7.50
N ASP A 66 -8.50 2.78 6.35
CA ASP A 66 -8.04 3.76 5.37
C ASP A 66 -9.21 4.52 4.75
N ALA A 67 -10.27 3.79 4.36
CA ALA A 67 -11.45 4.37 3.72
C ALA A 67 -12.06 5.50 4.55
N LEU A 68 -12.28 5.28 5.85
CA LEU A 68 -12.92 6.25 6.74
C LEU A 68 -12.08 7.51 6.99
N ASN A 69 -10.76 7.44 6.83
CA ASN A 69 -9.86 8.58 7.03
C ASN A 69 -9.55 9.33 5.74
N THR A 70 -9.56 8.62 4.61
CA THR A 70 -8.96 9.12 3.36
C THR A 70 -10.01 9.46 2.30
N VAL A 71 -11.13 8.73 2.26
CA VAL A 71 -12.18 8.95 1.26
C VAL A 71 -12.90 10.27 1.55
N PRO A 72 -12.86 11.24 0.63
CA PRO A 72 -13.52 12.52 0.86
C PRO A 72 -15.06 12.40 0.95
N ASP A 73 -15.67 13.20 1.83
CA ASP A 73 -17.12 13.23 2.07
C ASP A 73 -17.97 13.36 0.80
N GLU A 74 -17.49 14.05 -0.24
CA GLU A 74 -18.22 14.20 -1.49
C GLU A 74 -18.54 12.87 -2.18
N PHE A 75 -17.71 11.84 -2.02
CA PHE A 75 -17.96 10.51 -2.57
C PHE A 75 -19.12 9.84 -1.85
N TYR A 76 -19.18 9.93 -0.52
CA TYR A 76 -20.31 9.44 0.28
C TYR A 76 -21.60 10.19 -0.06
N ARG A 77 -21.55 11.52 -0.11
CA ARG A 77 -22.71 12.37 -0.45
C ARG A 77 -23.27 12.05 -1.84
N LYS A 78 -22.42 11.74 -2.81
CA LYS A 78 -22.84 11.32 -4.17
C LYS A 78 -23.66 10.03 -4.16
N GLN A 79 -23.42 9.12 -3.22
CA GLN A 79 -24.22 7.90 -3.03
C GLN A 79 -25.43 8.10 -2.11
N GLY A 80 -25.71 9.34 -1.68
CA GLY A 80 -26.82 9.67 -0.79
C GLY A 80 -26.57 9.29 0.67
N VAL A 81 -25.30 9.17 1.06
CA VAL A 81 -24.83 9.00 2.44
C VAL A 81 -24.27 10.35 2.88
N ASP A 82 -24.98 11.06 3.75
CA ASP A 82 -24.52 12.35 4.24
C ASP A 82 -23.68 12.17 5.50
N VAL A 83 -22.58 12.90 5.60
CA VAL A 83 -21.77 13.01 6.81
C VAL A 83 -22.39 14.08 7.71
N LEU A 84 -22.45 13.82 9.02
CA LEU A 84 -22.95 14.80 9.99
C LEU A 84 -21.97 15.98 10.11
N ASP A 85 -22.26 17.05 9.36
CA ASP A 85 -21.43 18.26 9.27
C ASP A 85 -22.12 19.51 9.84
N GLY A 86 -23.19 19.33 10.63
CA GLY A 86 -23.99 20.41 11.18
C GLY A 86 -25.09 20.94 10.24
N THR A 87 -25.22 20.37 9.03
CA THR A 87 -26.33 20.71 8.13
C THR A 87 -27.69 20.28 8.72
N PRO A 88 -28.72 21.15 8.72
CA PRO A 88 -30.04 20.79 9.21
C PRO A 88 -30.68 19.63 8.42
N ALA A 89 -31.03 18.55 9.13
CA ALA A 89 -31.73 17.39 8.56
C ALA A 89 -32.99 17.04 9.39
N LEU A 90 -34.03 16.57 8.71
CA LEU A 90 -35.21 16.00 9.37
C LEU A 90 -34.94 14.52 9.64
N ILE A 91 -34.57 14.21 10.88
CA ILE A 91 -34.26 12.84 11.31
C ILE A 91 -35.56 12.14 11.74
N THR A 92 -35.82 10.95 11.19
CA THR A 92 -37.01 10.14 11.51
C THR A 92 -36.94 9.46 12.88
N GLY A 93 -35.71 9.24 13.39
CA GLY A 93 -35.42 8.48 14.60
C GLY A 93 -35.20 6.98 14.36
N ASN A 94 -35.26 6.49 13.11
CA ASN A 94 -34.89 5.12 12.80
C ASN A 94 -33.37 4.99 12.70
N GLU A 95 -32.84 3.90 13.24
CA GLU A 95 -31.42 3.54 13.18
C GLU A 95 -31.21 2.34 12.25
N THR A 96 -30.21 2.47 11.37
CA THR A 96 -29.68 1.39 10.54
C THR A 96 -28.25 1.13 11.00
N ASN A 97 -27.91 -0.12 11.26
CA ASN A 97 -26.57 -0.52 11.67
C ASN A 97 -25.90 -1.32 10.55
N VAL A 98 -24.64 -1.00 10.28
CA VAL A 98 -23.78 -1.74 9.34
C VAL A 98 -22.49 -2.06 10.08
N ASP A 99 -22.14 -3.34 10.09
CA ASP A 99 -20.97 -3.88 10.75
C ASP A 99 -20.08 -4.57 9.72
N VAL A 100 -18.81 -4.16 9.61
CA VAL A 100 -17.85 -4.72 8.65
C VAL A 100 -16.55 -5.11 9.34
N ASN A 101 -15.78 -6.02 8.72
CA ASN A 101 -14.42 -6.30 9.17
C ASN A 101 -13.53 -5.09 8.85
N HIS A 102 -12.82 -4.57 9.85
CA HIS A 102 -11.93 -3.41 9.72
C HIS A 102 -10.81 -3.66 8.70
N ASP A 103 -10.25 -4.87 8.72
CA ASP A 103 -9.13 -5.30 7.86
C ASP A 103 -9.63 -5.91 6.53
N GLU A 104 -10.89 -5.67 6.15
CA GLU A 104 -11.39 -6.08 4.84
C GLU A 104 -10.77 -5.20 3.74
N VAL A 105 -10.06 -5.82 2.81
CA VAL A 105 -9.47 -5.18 1.64
C VAL A 105 -10.56 -4.74 0.64
N LEU A 106 -10.58 -3.46 0.27
CA LEU A 106 -11.67 -2.81 -0.49
C LEU A 106 -11.35 -2.52 -1.95
N LEU A 107 -10.40 -3.26 -2.54
CA LEU A 107 -9.97 -3.03 -3.91
C LEU A 107 -11.12 -3.23 -4.93
N HIS A 108 -11.22 -2.31 -5.89
CA HIS A 108 -12.14 -2.43 -7.03
C HIS A 108 -11.78 -3.66 -7.89
N PRO A 109 -12.75 -4.44 -8.40
CA PRO A 109 -12.47 -5.60 -9.28
C PRO A 109 -11.85 -5.22 -10.64
N GLY A 110 -11.78 -3.92 -10.95
CA GLY A 110 -11.04 -3.34 -12.08
C GLY A 110 -9.71 -2.70 -11.68
N TYR A 111 -9.35 -2.66 -10.40
CA TYR A 111 -7.92 -2.75 -10.10
C TYR A 111 -7.51 -4.12 -10.57
N PRO A 112 -6.43 -4.23 -11.36
CA PRO A 112 -5.72 -5.48 -11.28
C PRO A 112 -5.48 -5.68 -9.79
N THR A 113 -6.02 -6.75 -9.20
CA THR A 113 -5.22 -7.46 -8.20
C THR A 113 -3.84 -7.44 -8.81
N ILE A 114 -2.87 -6.70 -8.28
CA ILE A 114 -1.57 -6.59 -8.93
C ILE A 114 -0.84 -7.93 -8.68
N VAL A 115 -1.44 -9.03 -9.11
CA VAL A 115 -0.82 -9.78 -10.18
C VAL A 115 -0.98 -8.95 -11.45
N LYS A 116 -0.26 -7.81 -11.55
CA LYS A 116 0.33 -7.53 -12.86
C LYS A 116 1.08 -8.83 -13.13
N GLU A 117 0.89 -9.44 -14.29
CA GLU A 117 1.98 -10.18 -14.87
C GLU A 117 3.15 -9.19 -14.83
N LEU A 118 4.00 -9.32 -13.82
CA LEU A 118 5.16 -8.48 -13.66
C LEU A 118 6.03 -8.95 -14.81
N ASP A 119 5.90 -8.29 -15.96
CA ASP A 119 6.71 -8.63 -17.15
C ASP A 119 8.20 -8.64 -16.77
N THR A 120 8.55 -7.89 -15.73
CA THR A 120 9.87 -7.86 -15.13
C THR A 120 9.83 -7.85 -13.60
N LEU A 121 10.78 -8.54 -12.97
CA LEU A 121 11.09 -8.46 -11.54
C LEU A 121 12.53 -8.01 -11.35
N ASN A 122 12.81 -7.20 -10.33
CA ASN A 122 14.17 -6.79 -10.00
C ASN A 122 14.82 -7.85 -9.11
N ILE A 123 16.08 -8.19 -9.38
CA ILE A 123 16.92 -8.93 -8.44
C ILE A 123 17.85 -7.93 -7.77
N VAL A 124 17.77 -7.88 -6.43
CA VAL A 124 18.53 -6.97 -5.58
C VAL A 124 19.48 -7.77 -4.69
N LYS A 125 20.62 -7.17 -4.35
CA LYS A 125 21.58 -7.75 -3.42
C LYS A 125 21.16 -7.42 -1.98
N LEU A 126 21.20 -8.42 -1.10
CA LEU A 126 20.79 -8.31 0.29
C LEU A 126 21.91 -8.76 1.24
N TYR A 127 21.83 -8.28 2.47
CA TYR A 127 22.79 -8.49 3.54
C TYR A 127 22.02 -8.93 4.78
N ALA A 128 22.45 -9.99 5.45
CA ALA A 128 21.78 -10.48 6.65
C ALA A 128 22.78 -10.97 7.70
N SER A 129 22.38 -11.02 8.96
CA SER A 129 23.18 -11.68 10.00
C SER A 129 23.04 -13.20 9.87
N HIS A 130 24.15 -13.91 10.05
CA HIS A 130 24.14 -15.36 10.24
C HIS A 130 24.05 -15.67 11.74
N GLU A 131 22.90 -16.15 12.21
CA GLU A 131 22.73 -16.64 13.58
C GLU A 131 22.20 -18.09 13.55
N ASP A 132 23.01 -19.02 14.05
CA ASP A 132 22.64 -20.43 14.26
C ASP A 132 22.06 -21.18 13.04
N GLY A 133 22.50 -20.84 11.82
CA GLY A 133 22.04 -21.49 10.59
C GLY A 133 20.73 -20.93 10.04
N THR A 134 20.23 -19.84 10.61
CA THR A 134 19.15 -19.01 10.06
C THR A 134 19.67 -17.62 9.72
N TYR A 135 19.07 -16.97 8.72
CA TYR A 135 19.34 -15.55 8.46
C TYR A 135 18.46 -14.71 9.41
N GLY A 136 19.06 -13.71 10.05
CA GLY A 136 18.38 -12.73 10.89
C GLY A 136 17.77 -11.59 10.07
N ASP A 137 17.86 -10.37 10.58
CA ASP A 137 17.35 -9.18 9.90
C ASP A 137 18.06 -8.96 8.55
N ILE A 138 17.28 -8.58 7.54
CA ILE A 138 17.71 -8.43 6.14
C ILE A 138 17.80 -6.96 5.77
N TYR A 139 18.91 -6.56 5.16
CA TYR A 139 19.22 -5.20 4.73
C TYR A 139 19.54 -5.16 3.24
N SER A 140 19.20 -4.08 2.54
CA SER A 140 19.65 -3.87 1.15
C SER A 140 21.01 -3.19 1.05
N GLN A 141 21.49 -2.60 2.15
CA GLN A 141 22.78 -1.95 2.22
C GLN A 141 23.67 -2.62 3.25
N LYS A 142 24.93 -2.84 2.86
CA LYS A 142 25.93 -3.43 3.75
C LYS A 142 26.20 -2.57 4.99
N TRP A 143 26.16 -1.25 4.85
CA TRP A 143 26.48 -0.34 5.95
C TRP A 143 25.38 -0.36 7.02
N ASP A 144 24.10 -0.35 6.62
CA ASP A 144 22.97 -0.48 7.53
C ASP A 144 23.07 -1.76 8.37
N TYR A 145 23.49 -2.87 7.75
CA TYR A 145 23.79 -4.10 8.47
C TYR A 145 24.94 -3.91 9.48
N LEU A 146 26.09 -3.39 9.03
CA LEU A 146 27.27 -3.23 9.88
C LEU A 146 27.07 -2.24 11.04
N GLU A 147 26.10 -1.32 10.95
CA GLU A 147 25.75 -0.44 12.07
C GLU A 147 24.98 -1.17 13.20
N ASN A 148 24.25 -2.23 12.85
CA ASN A 148 23.41 -2.98 13.79
C ASN A 148 24.07 -4.27 14.29
N TYR A 149 24.95 -4.86 13.47
CA TYR A 149 25.54 -6.19 13.68
C TYR A 149 27.01 -6.24 13.26
N ASP A 150 27.85 -5.38 13.84
CA ASP A 150 29.29 -5.31 13.51
C ASP A 150 30.11 -6.53 13.97
N GLU A 151 29.59 -7.30 14.93
CA GLU A 151 30.23 -8.50 15.48
C GLU A 151 29.78 -9.82 14.82
N ASP A 152 28.71 -9.80 14.01
CA ASP A 152 28.11 -11.00 13.42
C ASP A 152 28.76 -11.39 12.07
N GLU A 153 28.58 -12.64 11.68
CA GLU A 153 28.96 -13.10 10.35
C GLU A 153 27.97 -12.56 9.29
N LEU A 154 28.49 -11.74 8.38
CA LEU A 154 27.72 -11.17 7.29
C LEU A 154 27.40 -12.22 6.22
N MET A 155 26.11 -12.49 6.01
CA MET A 155 25.62 -13.18 4.84
C MET A 155 25.35 -12.21 3.69
N VAL A 156 25.65 -12.64 2.48
CA VAL A 156 25.33 -11.89 1.26
C VAL A 156 24.49 -12.78 0.37
N GLY A 157 23.33 -12.29 -0.02
CA GLY A 157 22.37 -13.02 -0.84
C GLY A 157 21.60 -12.08 -1.75
N TYR A 158 20.43 -12.54 -2.19
CA TYR A 158 19.60 -11.86 -3.17
C TYR A 158 18.15 -11.88 -2.77
N GLY A 159 17.40 -10.86 -3.19
CA GLY A 159 15.94 -10.81 -3.07
C GLY A 159 15.32 -10.46 -4.41
N VAL A 160 14.05 -10.82 -4.58
CA VAL A 160 13.28 -10.52 -5.79
C VAL A 160 12.25 -9.47 -5.46
N SER A 161 12.35 -8.29 -6.07
CA SER A 161 11.52 -7.13 -5.76
C SER A 161 10.65 -6.68 -6.93
N ASP A 162 9.49 -6.11 -6.61
CA ASP A 162 8.64 -5.43 -7.60
C ASP A 162 9.35 -4.13 -8.05
N PRO A 163 9.55 -3.91 -9.35
CA PRO A 163 10.24 -2.72 -9.86
C PRO A 163 9.51 -1.39 -9.63
N LEU A 164 8.20 -1.42 -9.37
CA LEU A 164 7.39 -0.23 -9.12
C LEU A 164 7.44 0.20 -7.65
N THR A 165 7.39 -0.76 -6.74
CA THR A 165 7.30 -0.49 -5.30
C THR A 165 8.65 -0.64 -4.59
N GLY A 166 9.56 -1.44 -5.14
CA GLY A 166 10.82 -1.80 -4.50
C GLY A 166 10.69 -2.90 -3.43
N PHE A 167 9.48 -3.37 -3.13
CA PHE A 167 9.26 -4.40 -2.10
C PHE A 167 9.60 -5.80 -2.60
N LEU A 168 10.06 -6.66 -1.68
CA LEU A 168 10.26 -8.08 -1.95
C LEU A 168 8.92 -8.77 -2.24
N VAL A 169 8.95 -9.72 -3.18
CA VAL A 169 7.76 -10.38 -3.73
C VAL A 169 7.57 -11.79 -3.15
N ASP A 170 8.62 -12.40 -2.59
CA ASP A 170 8.55 -13.74 -2.00
C ASP A 170 8.34 -13.68 -0.48
N GLU A 171 7.09 -13.75 -0.03
CA GLU A 171 6.74 -13.83 1.39
C GLU A 171 7.28 -15.11 2.09
N SER A 172 7.69 -16.13 1.32
CA SER A 172 8.14 -17.42 1.85
C SER A 172 9.65 -17.56 1.95
N ALA A 173 10.39 -16.77 1.15
CA ALA A 173 11.84 -16.72 1.12
C ALA A 173 12.32 -15.34 0.62
N ASP A 174 12.40 -14.37 1.51
CA ASP A 174 12.92 -13.03 1.21
C ASP A 174 14.41 -13.00 0.85
N PHE A 175 15.12 -14.12 1.03
CA PHE A 175 16.58 -14.21 0.90
C PHE A 175 17.00 -15.51 0.19
N TYR A 176 17.55 -15.36 -1.00
CA TYR A 176 18.19 -16.44 -1.77
C TYR A 176 19.71 -16.38 -1.59
N GLU A 177 20.35 -17.54 -1.40
CA GLU A 177 21.81 -17.60 -1.22
C GLU A 177 22.54 -17.30 -2.54
N THR A 178 21.90 -17.60 -3.68
CA THR A 178 22.49 -17.45 -5.00
C THR A 178 21.64 -16.60 -5.94
N LEU A 179 22.30 -15.99 -6.92
CA LEU A 179 21.63 -15.20 -7.96
C LEU A 179 20.72 -16.11 -8.81
N GLU A 180 21.18 -17.32 -9.08
CA GLU A 180 20.48 -18.32 -9.87
C GLU A 180 19.16 -18.75 -9.22
N GLU A 181 19.09 -18.83 -7.89
CA GLU A 181 17.84 -19.11 -7.15
C GLU A 181 16.84 -17.96 -7.27
N ALA A 182 17.30 -16.71 -7.10
CA ALA A 182 16.46 -15.52 -7.28
C ALA A 182 15.93 -15.40 -8.72
N GLU A 183 16.78 -15.68 -9.72
CA GLU A 183 16.37 -15.73 -11.14
C GLU A 183 15.35 -16.83 -11.40
N ALA A 184 15.57 -18.03 -10.85
CA ALA A 184 14.65 -19.16 -10.99
C ALA A 184 13.28 -18.83 -10.39
N PHE A 185 13.23 -18.17 -9.24
CA PHE A 185 11.98 -17.68 -8.65
C PHE A 185 11.28 -16.69 -9.58
N ALA A 186 11.98 -15.64 -10.04
CA ALA A 186 11.40 -14.64 -10.93
C ALA A 186 10.82 -15.26 -12.22
N LEU A 187 11.54 -16.21 -12.82
CA LEU A 187 11.08 -16.97 -13.99
C LEU A 187 9.87 -17.86 -13.67
N SER A 188 9.81 -18.46 -12.48
CA SER A 188 8.66 -19.27 -12.04
C SER A 188 7.38 -18.45 -11.88
N MET A 189 7.52 -17.15 -11.58
CA MET A 189 6.44 -16.17 -11.51
C MET A 189 6.01 -15.66 -12.91
N GLY A 190 6.63 -16.14 -13.98
CA GLY A 190 6.38 -15.68 -15.35
C GLY A 190 7.01 -14.32 -15.67
N ALA A 191 7.89 -13.81 -14.80
CA ALA A 191 8.55 -12.52 -14.96
C ALA A 191 9.94 -12.66 -15.62
N LYS A 192 10.37 -11.63 -16.36
CA LYS A 192 11.76 -11.52 -16.80
C LYS A 192 12.62 -10.90 -15.69
N PRO A 193 13.65 -11.60 -15.16
CA PRO A 193 14.52 -11.01 -14.16
C PRO A 193 15.32 -9.83 -14.74
N VAL A 194 15.42 -8.76 -13.97
CA VAL A 194 16.26 -7.58 -14.22
C VAL A 194 17.23 -7.48 -13.07
N ILE A 195 18.49 -7.75 -13.37
CA ILE A 195 19.55 -7.78 -12.37
C ILE A 195 19.99 -6.34 -12.06
N ASN A 196 19.66 -5.86 -10.86
CA ASN A 196 20.06 -4.56 -10.36
C ASN A 196 21.02 -4.76 -9.17
N VAL A 197 22.23 -5.25 -9.46
CA VAL A 197 23.28 -5.32 -8.44
C VAL A 197 23.88 -3.92 -8.29
N PHE A 198 23.30 -3.10 -7.43
CA PHE A 198 23.92 -1.85 -7.01
C PHE A 198 25.07 -2.18 -6.04
N GLU A 199 26.31 -2.20 -6.54
CA GLU A 199 27.49 -2.16 -5.69
C GLU A 199 28.00 -0.71 -5.65
N GLY A 200 27.55 0.09 -4.68
CA GLY A 200 28.23 1.35 -4.37
C GLY A 200 27.32 2.52 -3.98
N GLU A 201 27.64 3.07 -2.80
CA GLU A 201 27.37 4.42 -2.27
C GLU A 201 26.00 5.04 -2.59
N GLY A 202 25.02 4.80 -1.70
CA GLY A 202 23.89 5.71 -1.51
C GLY A 202 22.61 5.34 -2.24
N ILE A 203 21.97 4.27 -1.79
CA ILE A 203 20.50 4.18 -1.84
C ILE A 203 20.08 3.98 -0.39
N GLU A 204 19.80 5.07 0.34
CA GLU A 204 19.21 5.01 1.68
C GLU A 204 17.90 4.22 1.62
N SER A 205 17.98 2.91 1.87
CA SER A 205 16.80 2.05 1.94
C SER A 205 17.03 0.92 2.93
N THR A 206 16.87 1.20 4.22
CA THR A 206 16.68 0.14 5.21
C THR A 206 15.38 -0.61 4.90
N PHE A 207 15.46 -1.89 4.57
CA PHE A 207 14.31 -2.79 4.55
C PHE A 207 14.19 -3.35 5.96
N SER A 208 13.11 -3.06 6.68
CA SER A 208 12.78 -3.79 7.90
C SER A 208 11.65 -4.75 7.56
N HIS A 209 11.93 -6.04 7.57
CA HIS A 209 10.86 -7.03 7.69
C HIS A 209 10.20 -6.83 9.08
N GLN A 210 8.89 -7.03 9.21
CA GLN A 210 8.20 -7.01 10.50
C GLN A 210 8.58 -8.24 11.34
N GLY A 211 9.83 -8.32 11.80
CA GLY A 211 10.13 -8.79 13.14
C GLY A 211 9.93 -7.59 14.05
N ASN A 212 9.08 -7.70 15.08
CA ASN A 212 8.84 -6.58 16.01
C ASN A 212 10.18 -6.06 16.60
N ASP A 213 10.68 -4.94 16.09
CA ASP A 213 11.52 -4.07 16.90
C ASP A 213 10.63 -3.39 17.96
N THR A 214 11.21 -3.06 19.09
CA THR A 214 10.48 -2.56 20.27
C THR A 214 10.08 -1.08 20.17
N ASN A 215 10.33 -0.40 19.04
CA ASN A 215 10.24 1.06 18.96
C ASN A 215 9.37 1.62 17.82
N GLY A 216 8.79 0.78 16.95
CA GLY A 216 7.53 1.08 16.26
C GLY A 216 7.46 2.42 15.49
N LYS A 217 8.53 2.78 14.77
CA LYS A 217 8.56 4.02 13.97
C LYS A 217 8.63 3.71 12.48
N MET A 218 7.52 3.92 11.76
CA MET A 218 7.48 3.86 10.30
C MET A 218 8.27 5.03 9.68
N LEU A 219 9.10 4.73 8.69
CA LEU A 219 9.75 5.73 7.83
C LEU A 219 9.09 5.75 6.45
N LYS A 220 8.72 6.96 6.01
CA LYS A 220 8.13 7.26 4.69
C LYS A 220 9.26 7.65 3.73
N PHE A 221 9.20 7.17 2.49
CA PHE A 221 10.12 7.58 1.43
C PHE A 221 9.45 8.60 0.50
N GLU A 222 10.14 9.70 0.22
CA GLU A 222 9.81 10.64 -0.86
C GLU A 222 10.97 10.64 -1.85
N ARG A 223 10.67 10.38 -3.12
CA ARG A 223 11.64 10.46 -4.21
C ARG A 223 11.63 11.87 -4.79
N GLU A 224 12.61 12.68 -4.46
CA GLU A 224 12.88 13.92 -5.22
C GLU A 224 13.72 13.55 -6.45
N ILE A 225 13.10 13.60 -7.64
CA ILE A 225 13.83 13.48 -8.89
C ILE A 225 14.34 14.88 -9.26
N GLU A 226 15.56 15.22 -8.86
CA GLU A 226 16.27 16.33 -9.48
C GLU A 226 16.67 15.89 -10.90
N SER A 227 15.88 16.30 -11.88
CA SER A 227 16.27 16.22 -13.28
C SER A 227 17.18 17.40 -13.61
N GLU A 228 18.50 17.16 -13.66
CA GLU A 228 19.39 18.06 -14.40
C GLU A 228 19.09 17.92 -15.90
N VAL A 229 18.21 18.79 -16.39
CA VAL A 229 18.02 18.98 -17.83
C VAL A 229 19.23 19.74 -18.34
N GLU A 230 20.20 19.01 -18.89
CA GLU A 230 21.27 19.60 -19.68
C GLU A 230 20.66 20.14 -20.98
N ILE A 231 20.42 21.46 -21.03
CA ILE A 231 19.96 22.13 -22.25
C ILE A 231 21.13 22.15 -23.23
N VAL A 232 21.18 21.16 -24.10
CA VAL A 232 22.01 21.18 -25.31
C VAL A 232 21.48 22.30 -26.21
N LYS A 233 22.07 23.50 -26.08
CA LYS A 233 21.94 24.57 -27.08
C LYS A 233 22.90 24.26 -28.21
N ASP A 234 22.43 23.57 -29.24
CA ASP A 234 22.98 23.74 -30.58
C ASP A 234 21.88 23.58 -31.63
N ASN A 235 21.44 24.73 -32.10
CA ASN A 235 20.61 24.90 -33.29
C ASN A 235 21.53 25.37 -34.42
N PRO A 236 21.58 24.64 -35.54
CA PRO A 236 21.66 25.33 -36.80
C PRO A 236 20.75 24.64 -37.83
N PHE A 237 19.50 25.08 -37.95
CA PHE A 237 18.82 24.97 -39.22
C PHE A 237 19.33 26.05 -40.19
N PRO A 238 19.68 25.71 -41.44
CA PRO A 238 19.95 26.70 -42.47
C PRO A 238 18.63 27.24 -43.03
N SER A 239 18.59 28.55 -43.23
CA SER A 239 17.47 29.29 -43.81
C SER A 239 17.39 29.08 -45.33
N TRP A 240 16.43 28.28 -45.82
CA TRP A 240 15.79 28.42 -47.15
C TRP A 240 14.34 27.98 -47.05
#